data_AF-A0A382BGE9-F1
#
_entry.id   AF-A0A382BGE9-F1
#
_cell.length_a   1.000
_cell.length_b   1.000
_cell.length_c   1.000
_cell.angle_alpha   90.00
_cell.angle_beta   90.00
_cell.angle_gamma   90.00
#
_symmetry.space_group_name_H-M   'P 1'
#
loop_
_entity.id
_entity.type
_entity.pdbx_description
1 polymer ?
#
loop_
_entity_poly.entity_id
_entity_poly.type
_entity_poly.pdbx_seq_one_letter_code
_entity_poly.pdbx_strand_id
1 'polypeptide(L)'
;MDKDILLKKALELKALEYGDFTLTSGKKSNFYFDGRRLTLNPECSIIISNWVINAAKKLKLKFIGGPVVAAVPLIGSIVYASSLLNYP
;
A
#
# COMPACT_ATOMS: atom_id res chain seq x y z
N MET A 1 -0.16 -15.63 -5.48
CA MET A 1 1.14 -15.53 -4.77
C MET A 1 1.27 -14.20 -4.05
N ASP A 2 1.56 -13.07 -4.72
CA ASP A 2 1.69 -11.75 -4.07
C ASP A 2 0.45 -11.32 -3.26
N LYS A 3 -0.75 -11.51 -3.81
CA LYS A 3 -2.03 -11.20 -3.13
C LYS A 3 -2.19 -11.98 -1.83
N ASP A 4 -1.78 -13.24 -1.83
CA ASP A 4 -1.93 -14.13 -0.67
C ASP A 4 -0.94 -13.73 0.43
N ILE A 5 0.28 -13.34 0.06
CA ILE A 5 1.28 -12.77 0.97
C ILE A 5 0.74 -11.48 1.60
N LEU A 6 0.23 -10.55 0.77
CA LEU A 6 -0.32 -9.29 1.26
C LEU A 6 -1.51 -9.50 2.21
N LEU A 7 -2.42 -10.43 1.89
CA LEU A 7 -3.56 -10.74 2.74
C LEU A 7 -3.10 -11.33 4.08
N LYS A 8 -2.21 -12.32 4.04
CA LYS A 8 -1.63 -12.93 5.24
C LYS A 8 -0.97 -11.87 6.13
N LYS A 9 -0.11 -11.02 5.55
CA LYS A 9 0.58 -9.94 6.26
C LYS A 9 -0.39 -8.89 6.79
N ALA A 10 -1.46 -8.58 6.05
CA ALA A 10 -2.46 -7.63 6.50
C ALA A 10 -3.16 -8.11 7.78
N LEU A 11 -3.46 -9.40 7.89
CA LEU A 11 -4.02 -9.99 9.11
C LEU A 11 -2.98 -10.03 10.24
N GLU A 12 -1.76 -10.50 9.97
CA GLU A 12 -0.68 -10.59 10.97
C GLU A 12 -0.33 -9.24 11.59
N LEU A 13 -0.25 -8.19 10.77
CA LEU A 13 0.14 -6.84 11.19
C LEU A 13 -1.05 -6.03 11.73
N LYS A 14 -2.25 -6.63 11.79
CA LYS A 14 -3.50 -5.92 12.07
C LYS A 14 -3.70 -4.72 11.12
N ALA A 15 -3.22 -4.81 9.90
CA ALA A 15 -3.56 -3.84 8.86
C ALA A 15 -4.99 -4.07 8.37
N LEU A 16 -5.50 -5.31 8.43
CA LEU A 16 -6.89 -5.66 8.20
C LEU A 16 -7.46 -6.29 9.47
N GLU A 17 -8.50 -5.68 10.02
CA GLU A 17 -9.19 -6.15 11.23
C GLU A 17 -10.69 -6.31 10.91
N TYR A 18 -11.30 -7.41 11.38
CA TYR A 18 -12.74 -7.66 11.27
C TYR A 18 -13.43 -7.42 12.61
N GLY A 19 -14.61 -6.82 12.61
CA GLY A 19 -15.32 -6.38 13.83
C GLY A 19 -16.38 -5.32 13.52
N ASP A 20 -16.94 -4.68 14.54
CA ASP A 20 -17.88 -3.55 14.35
C ASP A 20 -17.11 -2.23 14.43
N PHE A 21 -16.93 -1.58 13.28
CA PHE A 21 -16.25 -0.31 13.17
C PHE A 21 -17.23 0.79 12.74
N THR A 22 -17.08 1.97 13.34
CA THR A 22 -17.71 3.20 12.85
C THR A 22 -16.65 4.01 12.14
N LEU A 23 -16.81 4.17 10.83
CA LEU A 23 -15.86 4.91 10.00
C LEU A 23 -15.97 6.41 10.27
N THR A 24 -14.97 7.18 9.84
CA THR A 24 -14.98 8.66 9.93
C THR A 24 -16.16 9.30 9.20
N SER A 25 -16.78 8.59 8.25
CA SER A 25 -18.02 9.00 7.58
C SER A 25 -19.30 8.76 8.40
N GLY A 26 -19.19 8.17 9.60
CA GLY A 26 -20.32 7.72 10.42
C GLY A 26 -20.92 6.39 9.99
N LYS A 27 -20.50 5.83 8.85
CA LYS A 27 -20.99 4.51 8.37
C LYS A 27 -20.43 3.37 9.21
N LYS A 28 -21.25 2.34 9.39
CA LYS A 28 -20.85 1.06 9.96
C LYS A 28 -20.10 0.21 8.94
N SER A 29 -19.07 -0.49 9.38
CA SER A 29 -18.29 -1.45 8.59
C SER A 29 -17.99 -2.67 9.42
N ASN A 30 -18.03 -3.85 8.80
CA ASN A 30 -17.63 -5.12 9.42
C ASN A 30 -16.10 -5.35 9.37
N PHE A 31 -15.35 -4.41 8.81
CA PHE A 31 -13.89 -4.42 8.79
C PHE A 31 -13.29 -3.01 8.81
N TYR A 32 -12.03 -2.92 9.20
CA TYR A 32 -11.20 -1.73 9.11
C TYR A 32 -9.87 -2.09 8.43
N PHE A 33 -9.41 -1.24 7.52
CA PHE A 33 -8.14 -1.42 6.82
C PHE A 33 -7.23 -0.20 7.01
N ASP A 34 -6.12 -0.41 7.73
CA ASP A 34 -5.03 0.54 7.89
C ASP A 34 -3.86 0.17 6.97
N GLY A 35 -3.89 0.68 5.74
CA GLY A 35 -2.85 0.45 4.74
C GLY A 35 -1.45 0.89 5.19
N ARG A 36 -1.34 1.82 6.16
CA ARG A 36 -0.04 2.32 6.65
C ARG A 36 0.79 1.19 7.26
N ARG A 37 0.15 0.36 8.08
CA ARG A 37 0.77 -0.81 8.73
C ARG A 37 1.33 -1.78 7.70
N LEU A 38 0.59 -2.00 6.61
CA LEU A 38 1.00 -2.88 5.54
C LEU A 38 2.16 -2.28 4.72
N THR A 39 2.13 -0.99 4.40
CA THR A 39 3.18 -0.31 3.62
C THR A 39 4.49 -0.11 4.39
N LEU A 40 4.48 -0.22 5.72
CA LEU A 40 5.69 -0.18 6.56
C LEU A 40 6.38 -1.55 6.68
N ASN A 41 5.74 -2.63 6.22
CA ASN A 41 6.39 -3.94 6.17
C ASN A 41 7.30 -4.03 4.94
N PRO A 42 8.57 -4.50 5.09
CA PRO A 42 9.54 -4.49 3.99
C PRO A 42 9.07 -5.31 2.78
N GLU A 43 8.61 -6.55 2.99
CA GLU A 43 8.13 -7.45 1.93
C GLU A 43 6.90 -6.87 1.23
N CYS A 44 5.90 -6.41 2.00
CA CYS A 44 4.68 -5.83 1.44
C CYS A 44 4.95 -4.53 0.67
N SER A 45 5.84 -3.68 1.18
CA SER A 45 6.16 -2.40 0.54
C SER A 45 6.71 -2.60 -0.87
N ILE A 46 7.58 -3.60 -1.09
CA ILE A 46 8.14 -3.90 -2.41
C ILE A 46 7.07 -4.44 -3.37
N ILE A 47 6.20 -5.34 -2.90
CA ILE A 47 5.10 -5.87 -3.72
C ILE A 47 4.19 -4.72 -4.19
N ILE A 48 3.76 -3.86 -3.25
CA ILE A 48 2.87 -2.73 -3.56
C ILE A 48 3.57 -1.74 -4.49
N SER A 49 4.84 -1.40 -4.23
CA SER A 49 5.63 -0.51 -5.07
C SER A 49 5.72 -1.02 -6.52
N ASN A 50 5.99 -2.31 -6.71
CA ASN A 50 6.03 -2.91 -8.03
C ASN A 50 4.68 -2.83 -8.76
N TRP A 51 3.56 -3.06 -8.06
CA TRP A 51 2.23 -2.93 -8.64
C TRP A 51 1.94 -1.50 -9.08
N VAL A 52 2.30 -0.51 -8.24
CA VAL A 52 2.12 0.91 -8.54
C VAL A 52 2.99 1.33 -9.73
N ILE A 53 4.26 0.92 -9.78
CA ILE A 53 5.16 1.22 -10.91
C ILE A 53 4.64 0.58 -12.21
N ASN A 54 4.15 -0.66 -12.15
CA ASN A 54 3.57 -1.32 -13.31
C ASN A 54 2.32 -0.60 -13.82
N ALA A 55 1.48 -0.10 -12.92
CA ALA A 55 0.34 0.74 -13.30
C ALA A 55 0.79 2.08 -13.91
N ALA A 56 1.78 2.73 -13.31
CA ALA A 56 2.35 3.99 -13.80
C ALA A 56 2.96 3.85 -15.20
N LYS A 57 3.70 2.77 -15.47
CA LYS A 57 4.26 2.44 -16.79
C LYS A 57 3.17 2.32 -17.86
N LYS A 58 2.08 1.59 -17.57
CA LYS A 58 0.95 1.43 -18.50
C LYS A 58 0.29 2.77 -18.83
N LEU A 59 0.22 3.66 -17.86
CA LEU A 59 -0.37 5.00 -18.00
C LEU A 59 0.64 6.07 -18.46
N LYS A 60 1.91 5.71 -18.65
CA LYS A 60 3.02 6.62 -19.00
C LYS A 60 3.15 7.82 -18.06
N LEU A 61 2.95 7.59 -16.77
CA LEU A 61 3.06 8.63 -15.73
C LEU A 61 4.53 8.93 -15.44
N LYS A 62 4.86 10.21 -15.25
CA LYS A 62 6.20 10.67 -14.86
C LYS A 62 6.35 11.01 -13.38
N PHE A 63 5.23 11.20 -12.69
CA PHE A 63 5.21 11.65 -11.31
C PHE A 63 4.22 10.83 -10.51
N ILE A 64 4.54 10.63 -9.25
CA ILE A 64 3.64 10.04 -8.27
C ILE A 64 3.59 10.91 -7.03
N GLY A 65 2.40 11.00 -6.44
CA GLY A 65 2.16 11.76 -5.22
C GLY A 65 1.02 11.14 -4.43
N GLY A 66 0.88 11.55 -3.18
CA GLY A 66 -0.19 11.08 -2.32
C GLY A 66 -0.34 11.90 -1.05
N PRO A 67 -1.44 11.69 -0.29
CA PRO A 67 -1.71 12.40 0.95
C PRO A 67 -0.60 12.18 1.99
N VAL A 68 -0.28 13.25 2.72
CA VAL A 68 0.72 13.25 3.80
C VAL A 68 0.33 12.22 4.88
N VAL A 69 1.34 11.73 5.63
CA VAL A 69 1.26 10.67 6.67
C VAL A 69 1.08 9.26 6.10
N ALA A 70 0.03 9.01 5.32
CA ALA A 70 -0.26 7.65 4.86
C ALA A 70 0.54 7.24 3.63
N ALA A 71 0.70 8.15 2.66
CA ALA A 71 1.42 7.84 1.42
C ALA A 71 2.94 7.98 1.56
N VAL A 72 3.44 8.74 2.53
CA VAL A 72 4.88 9.05 2.69
C VAL A 72 5.78 7.79 2.69
N PRO A 73 5.55 6.76 3.53
CA PRO A 73 6.40 5.57 3.53
C PRO A 73 6.31 4.79 2.21
N LEU A 74 5.12 4.74 1.60
CA LEU A 74 4.91 4.06 0.33
C LEU A 74 5.62 4.78 -0.83
N ILE A 75 5.53 6.11 -0.91
CA ILE A 75 6.19 6.90 -1.95
C ILE A 75 7.72 6.73 -1.87
N GLY A 76 8.28 6.72 -0.66
CA GLY A 76 9.71 6.43 -0.47
C GLY A 76 10.11 5.05 -1.03
N SER A 77 9.33 4.01 -0.73
CA SER A 77 9.54 2.66 -1.28
C SER A 77 9.42 2.62 -2.81
N ILE A 78 8.46 3.36 -3.38
CA ILE A 78 8.25 3.44 -4.83
C ILE A 78 9.44 4.13 -5.52
N VAL A 79 9.90 5.26 -4.99
CA VAL A 79 11.07 5.98 -5.54
C VAL A 79 12.33 5.09 -5.49
N TYR A 80 12.53 4.37 -4.40
CA TYR A 80 13.62 3.42 -4.31
C TYR A 80 13.47 2.28 -5.33
N ALA A 81 12.32 1.63 -5.39
CA ALA A 81 12.07 0.53 -6.32
C ALA A 81 12.13 0.96 -7.79
N SER A 82 11.73 2.19 -8.13
CA SER A 82 11.76 2.70 -9.50
C SER A 82 13.19 2.83 -10.03
N SER A 83 14.13 3.21 -9.16
CA SER A 83 15.56 3.26 -9.48
C SER A 83 16.13 1.87 -9.84
N LEU A 84 15.71 0.82 -9.12
CA LEU A 84 16.12 -0.56 -9.39
C LEU A 84 15.53 -1.10 -10.71
N LEU A 85 14.37 -0.56 -11.12
CA LEU A 85 13.65 -0.96 -12.33
C LEU A 85 13.98 -0.11 -13.56
N ASN A 86 15.00 0.76 -13.47
CA ASN A 86 15.40 1.70 -14.52
C ASN A 86 14.21 2.52 -15.06
N TYR A 87 13.33 2.94 -14.15
CA TYR A 87 12.15 3.76 -14.46
C TYR A 87 12.10 4.99 -13.53
N PRO A 88 13.09 5.90 -13.64
CA PRO A 88 13.17 7.09 -12.79
C PRO A 88 12.01 8.07 -13.04
#